data_AF-A0A7C0YHT8-F1
#
_entry.id   AF-A0A7C0YHT8-F1
#
_cell.length_a   1.000
_cell.length_b   1.000
_cell.length_c   1.000
_cell.angle_alpha   90.00
_cell.angle_beta   90.00
_cell.angle_gamma   90.00
#
_symmetry.space_group_name_H-M   'P 1'
#
loop_
_entity.id
_entity.type
_entity.pdbx_description
1 polymer ?
#
loop_
_entity_poly.entity_id
_entity_poly.type
_entity_poly.pdbx_seq_one_letter_code
_entity_poly.pdbx_strand_id
1 'polypeptide(L)'
;FHLFTQRCCSKAQWEIRNLANKMLQICKNHLPAVFSQAGAECIALGYCPEGEKFTCGKYPLKEKASLLFCSEQGAPEIFRESKN
;
A
#
# COMPACT_ATOMS: atom_id res chain seq x y z
N PHE A 1 -5.26 11.00 -3.65
CA PHE A 1 -4.06 11.43 -2.88
C PHE A 1 -2.76 11.21 -3.66
N HIS A 2 -2.48 12.03 -4.68
CA HIS A 2 -1.43 11.73 -5.67
C HIS A 2 -0.01 11.58 -5.07
N LEU A 3 0.40 12.46 -4.15
CA LEU A 3 1.73 12.36 -3.54
C LEU A 3 1.91 11.04 -2.78
N PHE A 4 0.94 10.67 -1.94
CA PHE A 4 1.03 9.48 -1.09
C PHE A 4 0.96 8.20 -1.91
N THR A 5 0.11 8.14 -2.94
CA THR A 5 -0.03 6.94 -3.78
C THR A 5 1.30 6.56 -4.45
N GLN A 6 2.05 7.56 -4.91
CA GLN A 6 3.30 7.38 -5.63
C GLN A 6 4.51 7.26 -4.70
N ARG A 7 4.59 8.10 -3.65
CA ARG A 7 5.81 8.22 -2.83
C ARG A 7 5.83 7.34 -1.60
N CYS A 8 4.70 6.81 -1.14
CA CYS A 8 4.68 5.78 -0.10
C CYS A 8 5.03 4.37 -0.64
N CYS A 9 5.11 4.19 -1.95
CA CYS A 9 5.51 2.91 -2.55
C CYS A 9 6.95 2.55 -2.19
N SER A 10 7.24 1.26 -2.02
CA SER A 10 8.59 0.80 -1.66
C SER A 10 9.60 0.92 -2.80
N LYS A 11 9.14 1.15 -4.04
CA LYS A 11 9.98 1.45 -5.20
C LYS A 11 10.53 2.87 -5.21
N ALA A 12 9.86 3.82 -4.53
CA ALA A 12 10.34 5.19 -4.44
C ALA A 12 11.67 5.26 -3.65
N GLN A 13 12.50 6.25 -3.98
CA GLN A 13 13.73 6.53 -3.24
C GLN A 13 13.43 6.66 -1.75
N TRP A 14 14.31 6.10 -0.91
CA TRP A 14 14.01 5.92 0.51
C TRP A 14 13.84 7.26 1.24
N GLU A 15 14.55 8.32 0.82
CA GLU A 15 14.44 9.66 1.40
C GLU A 15 13.03 10.23 1.22
N ILE A 16 12.53 10.26 -0.02
CA ILE A 16 11.20 10.80 -0.32
C ILE A 16 10.08 9.91 0.26
N ARG A 17 10.31 8.60 0.33
CA ARG A 17 9.38 7.67 0.97
C ARG A 17 9.25 7.94 2.46
N ASN A 18 10.37 8.16 3.15
CA ASN A 18 10.37 8.49 4.58
C ASN A 18 9.65 9.83 4.83
N LEU A 19 9.93 10.85 4.01
CA LEU A 19 9.25 12.14 4.08
C LEU A 19 7.73 12.00 3.88
N ALA A 20 7.31 11.31 2.81
CA ALA A 20 5.90 11.10 2.51
C ALA A 20 5.17 10.34 3.63
N ASN A 21 5.81 9.35 4.23
CA ASN A 21 5.25 8.62 5.37
C ASN A 21 5.07 9.51 6.62
N LYS A 22 6.05 10.37 6.94
CA LYS A 22 5.93 11.34 8.04
C LYS A 22 4.80 12.34 7.79
N MET A 23 4.70 12.87 6.58
CA MET A 23 3.60 13.76 6.18
C MET A 23 2.25 13.06 6.33
N LEU A 24 2.14 11.81 5.87
CA LEU A 24 0.91 11.02 5.96
C LEU A 24 0.48 10.79 7.41
N GLN A 25 1.41 10.53 8.33
CA GLN A 25 1.11 10.37 9.75
C GLN A 25 0.48 11.65 10.34
N ILE A 26 1.06 12.82 10.04
CA ILE A 26 0.50 14.12 10.46
C ILE A 26 -0.91 14.29 9.89
N CYS A 27 -1.10 14.02 8.59
CA CYS A 27 -2.41 14.14 7.94
C CYS A 27 -3.45 13.19 8.55
N LYS A 28 -3.08 11.95 8.89
CA LYS A 28 -3.98 10.98 9.55
C LYS A 28 -4.36 11.42 10.96
N ASN A 29 -3.44 12.02 11.71
CA ASN A 29 -3.70 12.52 13.05
C ASN A 29 -4.66 13.71 13.06
N HIS A 30 -4.51 14.65 12.11
CA HIS A 30 -5.33 15.87 12.08
C HIS A 30 -6.65 15.71 11.32
N LEU A 31 -6.69 14.88 10.27
CA LEU A 31 -7.88 14.74 9.42
C LEU A 31 -8.12 13.26 9.03
N PRO A 32 -8.42 12.40 10.02
CA PRO A 32 -8.57 10.96 9.79
C PRO A 32 -9.71 10.64 8.82
N ALA A 33 -10.80 11.43 8.81
CA ALA A 33 -11.94 11.22 7.90
C ALA A 33 -11.54 11.27 6.41
N VAL A 34 -10.50 12.04 6.08
CA VAL A 34 -9.99 12.19 4.70
C VAL A 34 -8.83 11.23 4.45
N PHE A 35 -7.89 11.10 5.39
CA PHE A 35 -6.63 10.40 5.15
C PHE A 35 -6.56 8.96 5.67
N SER A 36 -7.62 8.40 6.26
CA SER A 36 -7.65 7.02 6.78
C SER A 36 -7.13 5.99 5.77
N GLN A 37 -7.59 6.10 4.52
CA GLN A 37 -7.21 5.22 3.40
C GLN A 37 -6.05 5.76 2.54
N ALA A 38 -5.48 6.91 2.88
CA ALA A 38 -4.32 7.43 2.17
C ALA A 38 -3.06 6.59 2.48
N GLY A 39 -2.25 6.37 1.44
CA GLY A 39 -1.06 5.53 1.49
C GLY A 39 -0.57 5.20 0.08
N ALA A 40 0.26 4.16 -0.03
CA ALA A 40 0.64 3.61 -1.32
C ALA A 40 -0.61 3.09 -2.05
N GLU A 41 -0.64 3.23 -3.37
CA GLU A 41 -1.81 2.88 -4.18
C GLU A 41 -2.28 1.43 -3.99
N CYS A 42 -1.33 0.51 -3.80
CA CYS A 42 -1.60 -0.90 -3.54
C CYS A 42 -2.35 -1.17 -2.23
N ILE A 43 -2.25 -0.28 -1.22
CA ILE A 43 -2.97 -0.43 0.05
C ILE A 43 -4.47 -0.18 -0.17
N ALA A 44 -4.80 0.82 -0.98
CA ALA A 44 -6.20 1.14 -1.30
C ALA A 44 -6.81 0.12 -2.27
N LEU A 45 -6.02 -0.40 -3.21
CA LEU A 45 -6.49 -1.35 -4.23
C LEU A 45 -6.50 -2.81 -3.77
N GLY A 46 -5.67 -3.18 -2.79
CA GLY A 46 -5.45 -4.58 -2.40
C GLY A 46 -4.56 -5.38 -3.37
N TYR A 47 -4.04 -4.74 -4.42
CA TYR A 47 -3.12 -5.32 -5.40
C TYR A 47 -2.16 -4.25 -5.95
N CYS A 48 -1.07 -4.67 -6.58
CA CYS A 48 -0.12 -3.77 -7.21
C CYS A 48 -0.56 -3.41 -8.65
N PRO A 49 -0.79 -2.11 -8.97
CA PRO A 49 -1.24 -1.69 -10.30
C PRO A 49 -0.10 -1.55 -11.33
N GLU A 50 1.16 -1.59 -10.89
CA GLU A 50 2.36 -1.33 -11.72
C GLU A 50 2.72 -2.48 -12.68
N GLY A 51 2.08 -3.64 -12.55
CA GLY A 51 2.36 -4.83 -13.35
C GLY A 51 3.66 -5.55 -12.97
N GLU A 52 3.94 -6.66 -13.66
CA GLU A 52 5.01 -7.59 -13.28
C GLU A 52 6.42 -6.98 -13.36
N LYS A 53 6.67 -6.09 -14.32
CA LYS A 53 7.99 -5.48 -14.52
C LYS A 53 8.34 -4.40 -13.48
N PHE A 54 7.34 -3.78 -12.86
CA PHE A 54 7.55 -2.61 -12.00
C PHE A 54 7.00 -2.77 -10.59
N THR A 55 6.51 -3.96 -10.23
CA THR A 55 6.05 -4.24 -8.87
C THR A 55 7.19 -4.12 -7.84
N CYS A 56 6.85 -3.60 -6.67
CA CYS A 56 7.75 -3.61 -5.51
C CYS A 56 7.68 -4.92 -4.70
N GLY A 57 6.85 -5.89 -5.13
CA GLY A 57 6.73 -7.21 -4.51
C GLY A 57 5.90 -7.28 -3.22
N LYS A 58 5.42 -6.15 -2.68
CA LYS A 58 4.64 -6.15 -1.42
C LYS A 58 3.19 -6.61 -1.55
N TYR A 59 2.60 -6.48 -2.72
CA TYR A 59 1.21 -6.85 -2.99
C TYR A 59 1.15 -7.72 -4.25
N PRO A 60 0.18 -8.64 -4.35
CA PRO A 60 -0.03 -9.43 -5.56
C PRO A 60 -0.36 -8.52 -6.75
N LEU A 61 -0.01 -8.96 -7.95
CA LEU A 61 -0.44 -8.29 -9.19
C LEU A 61 -1.94 -8.47 -9.38
N LYS A 62 -2.57 -7.59 -10.16
CA LYS A 62 -4.02 -7.61 -10.41
C LYS A 62 -4.49 -8.99 -10.90
N GLU A 63 -3.76 -9.60 -11.82
CA GLU A 63 -4.11 -10.90 -12.40
C GLU A 63 -4.09 -12.02 -11.34
N LYS A 64 -3.11 -11.95 -10.42
CA LYS A 64 -2.95 -12.92 -9.32
C LYS A 64 -3.95 -12.66 -8.19
N ALA A 65 -4.28 -11.40 -7.93
CA ALA A 65 -5.27 -11.01 -6.92
C ALA A 65 -6.67 -11.50 -7.28
N SER A 66 -7.05 -11.43 -8.57
CA SER A 66 -8.33 -11.95 -9.06
C SER A 66 -8.46 -13.47 -8.88
N LEU A 67 -7.34 -14.21 -9.00
CA LEU A 67 -7.31 -15.66 -8.78
C LEU A 67 -7.44 -16.02 -7.29
N LEU A 68 -6.84 -15.21 -6.41
CA LEU A 68 -6.92 -15.40 -4.96
C LEU A 68 -8.35 -15.21 -4.41
N PHE A 69 -9.11 -14.29 -5.02
CA PHE A 69 -10.50 -14.01 -4.63
C PHE A 69 -11.45 -15.21 -4.86
N CYS A 70 -11.10 -16.17 -5.72
CA CYS A 70 -11.89 -17.38 -5.94
C CYS A 70 -11.57 -18.52 -4.95
N SER A 71 -10.40 -18.53 -4.32
CA SER A 71 -9.96 -19.65 -3.47
C SER A 71 -10.19 -19.41 -1.97
N GLU A 72 -10.31 -18.17 -1.50
CA GLU A 72 -10.39 -17.90 -0.06
C GLU A 72 -11.37 -16.76 0.25
N GLN A 73 -12.48 -17.09 0.92
CA GLN A 73 -13.13 -16.11 1.79
C GLN A 73 -12.17 -15.82 2.96
N GLY A 74 -11.45 -14.71 2.88
CA GLY A 74 -10.56 -14.24 3.95
C GLY A 74 -9.62 -13.17 3.43
N ALA A 75 -9.69 -11.97 4.00
CA ALA A 75 -8.76 -10.88 3.71
C ALA A 75 -7.30 -11.36 3.81
N PRO A 76 -6.39 -10.88 2.94
CA PRO A 76 -4.98 -11.22 3.08
C PRO A 76 -4.49 -10.69 4.44
N GLU A 77 -4.10 -11.60 5.32
CA GLU A 77 -3.59 -11.37 6.67
C GLU A 77 -2.18 -10.73 6.58
N ILE A 78 -2.07 -9.54 5.99
CA ILE A 78 -0.87 -8.70 6.03
C ILE A 78 -0.95 -7.81 7.28
N PHE A 79 -1.15 -8.45 8.43
CA PHE A 79 -0.95 -7.86 9.76
C PHE A 79 -0.71 -8.98 10.79
N ARG A 80 0.42 -9.67 10.69
CA ARG A 80 1.08 -10.21 11.89
C ARG A 80 2.48 -9.65 11.97
N GLU A 81 2.64 -8.78 12.95
CA GLU A 81 3.87 -8.15 13.36
C GLU A 81 5.00 -9.15 13.55
N SER A 82 6.20 -8.67 13.25
CA SER A 82 7.45 -9.14 13.84
C SER A 82 7.31 -9.31 15.36
N LYS A 83 7.19 -10.55 15.82
CA LYS A 83 7.73 -10.98 17.11
C LYS A 83 8.81 -12.02 16.84
N ASN A 84 10.03 -11.53 16.69
CA ASN A 84 11.22 -12.19 17.21
C ASN A 84 12.21 -11.10 17.62
#